data_AF-A0A2R5LP97-F1
#
_entry.id   AF-A0A2R5LP97-F1
#
_cell.length_a   1.000
_cell.length_b   1.000
_cell.length_c   1.000
_cell.angle_alpha   90.00
_cell.angle_beta   90.00
_cell.angle_gamma   90.00
#
_symmetry.space_group_name_H-M   'P 1'
#
loop_
_entity.id
_entity.type
_entity.pdbx_description
1 polymer ?
#
loop_
_entity_poly.entity_id
_entity_poly.type
_entity_poly.pdbx_seq_one_letter_code
_entity_poly.pdbx_strand_id
1 'polypeptide(L)' 'MKALQSRRQKFLTHLLLLLSTATIMQHTILQWNCRGFLSNLDDVNDLFETYNATCFCLQETYLNNQTQNPLRRH' A
#
# COMPACT_ATOMS: atom_id res chain seq x y z
N MET A 1 -22.01 34.58 24.39
CA MET A 1 -21.93 34.11 22.98
C MET A 1 -20.52 33.69 22.54
N LYS A 2 -19.45 34.47 22.77
CA LYS A 2 -18.06 34.13 22.37
C LYS A 2 -17.53 32.77 22.88
N ALA A 3 -17.85 32.39 24.12
CA ALA A 3 -17.39 31.13 24.71
C ALA A 3 -17.98 29.88 24.01
N LEU A 4 -19.23 29.95 23.54
CA LEU A 4 -19.88 28.85 22.82
C LEU A 4 -19.27 28.66 21.43
N GLN A 5 -18.93 29.77 20.76
CA GLN A 5 -18.27 29.77 19.46
C GLN A 5 -16.83 29.23 19.55
N SER A 6 -16.09 29.57 20.61
CA SER A 6 -14.78 28.99 20.89
C SER A 6 -14.85 27.47 21.14
N ARG A 7 -15.86 26.99 21.87
CA ARG A 7 -16.06 25.54 22.09
C ARG A 7 -16.38 24.79 20.80
N ARG A 8 -17.22 25.36 19.93
CA ARG A 8 -17.51 24.80 18.60
C ARG A 8 -16.27 24.75 17.71
N GLN A 9 -15.46 25.81 17.72
CA GLN A 9 -14.22 25.85 16.94
C GLN A 9 -13.23 24.77 17.41
N LYS A 10 -13.04 24.62 18.72
CA LYS A 10 -12.15 23.59 19.29
C LYS A 10 -12.60 22.17 18.94
N PHE A 11 -13.91 21.93 19.00
CA PHE A 11 -14.49 20.65 18.59
C PHE A 11 -14.24 20.38 17.11
N LEU A 12 -14.49 21.37 16.25
CA LEU A 12 -14.26 21.25 14.81
C LEU A 12 -12.80 20.99 14.48
N THR A 13 -11.85 21.68 15.14
CA THR A 13 -10.42 21.47 14.94
C THR A 13 -9.95 20.09 15.41
N HIS A 14 -10.49 19.58 16.53
CA HIS A 14 -10.15 18.23 16.98
C HIS A 14 -10.76 17.15 16.07
N LEU A 15 -11.97 17.36 15.56
CA LEU A 15 -12.60 16.47 14.59
C LEU A 15 -11.79 16.43 13.28
N LEU A 16 -11.37 17.58 12.76
CA LEU A 16 -10.50 17.67 11.58
C LEU A 16 -9.14 16.99 11.79
N LEU A 17 -8.53 17.16 12.97
CA LEU A 17 -7.27 16.50 13.29
C LEU A 17 -7.43 14.98 13.33
N LEU A 18 -8.49 14.46 13.97
CA LEU A 18 -8.78 13.03 14.03
C LEU A 18 -9.04 12.43 12.63
N LEU A 19 -9.77 13.15 11.78
CA LEU A 19 -10.00 12.75 10.38
C LEU A 19 -8.68 12.73 9.59
N SER A 20 -7.80 13.71 9.78
CA SER A 20 -6.50 13.74 9.09
C SER A 20 -5.56 12.62 9.52
N THR A 21 -5.57 12.23 10.80
CA THR A 21 -4.75 11.11 11.29
C THR A 21 -5.28 9.76 10.81
N ALA A 22 -6.59 9.61 10.64
CA ALA A 22 -7.20 8.43 10.05
C ALA A 22 -6.84 8.25 8.56
N THR A 23 -6.43 9.33 7.88
CA THR A 23 -6.02 9.31 6.47
C THR A 23 -4.50 9.19 6.25
N ILE A 24 -3.69 9.06 7.30
CA ILE A 24 -2.25 8.79 7.09
C ILE A 24 -2.15 7.46 6.35
N MET A 25 -1.85 7.53 5.05
CA MET A 25 -1.73 6.37 4.19
C MET A 25 -0.65 5.44 4.76
N GLN A 26 -1.07 4.28 5.24
CA GLN A 26 -0.16 3.24 5.63
C GLN A 26 0.42 2.61 4.36
N HIS A 27 1.64 2.98 4.01
CA HIS A 27 2.34 2.42 2.87
C HIS A 27 2.97 1.08 3.25
N THR A 28 2.40 -0.01 2.75
CA THR A 28 2.96 -1.35 2.93
C THR A 28 4.01 -1.61 1.85
N ILE A 29 5.23 -1.95 2.26
CA ILE A 29 6.31 -2.38 1.37
C ILE A 29 6.58 -3.85 1.65
N LEU A 30 6.47 -4.69 0.63
CA LEU A 30 6.78 -6.12 0.73
C LEU A 30 8.16 -6.40 0.16
N GLN A 31 8.88 -7.34 0.78
CA GLN A 31 10.14 -7.86 0.25
C GLN A 31 10.11 -9.38 0.32
N TRP A 32 10.35 -10.04 -0.82
CA TRP A 32 10.34 -11.49 -0.88
C TRP A 32 11.34 -12.04 -1.90
N ASN A 33 12.13 -13.00 -1.44
CA ASN A 33 12.91 -13.86 -2.30
C ASN A 33 11.98 -14.95 -2.87
N CYS A 34 11.50 -14.74 -4.10
CA CYS A 34 10.47 -15.57 -4.71
C CYS A 34 10.99 -16.87 -5.35
N ARG A 35 12.32 -17.05 -5.47
CA ARG A 35 12.96 -18.27 -6.03
C ARG A 35 12.33 -18.73 -7.36
N GLY A 36 12.03 -17.79 -8.24
CA GLY A 36 11.34 -17.99 -9.51
C GLY A 36 10.08 -17.14 -9.60
N PHE A 37 10.10 -16.08 -10.41
CA PHE A 37 8.97 -15.17 -10.53
C PHE A 37 7.77 -15.81 -11.24
N LEU A 38 8.02 -16.49 -12.36
CA LEU A 38 6.94 -17.09 -13.17
C LEU A 38 6.22 -18.24 -12.45
N SER A 39 6.94 -19.00 -11.62
CA SER A 39 6.37 -20.10 -10.84
C SER A 39 5.50 -19.62 -9.68
N ASN A 40 5.67 -18.38 -9.25
CA ASN A 40 4.99 -17.80 -8.09
C ASN A 40 4.22 -16.52 -8.46
N LEU A 41 3.87 -16.33 -9.74
CA LEU A 41 3.22 -15.11 -10.20
C LEU A 41 1.85 -14.90 -9.52
N ASP A 42 1.09 -15.99 -9.37
CA ASP A 42 -0.20 -15.96 -8.69
C ASP A 42 -0.03 -15.56 -7.22
N ASP A 43 0.93 -16.15 -6.50
CA ASP A 43 1.24 -15.77 -5.11
C ASP A 43 1.70 -14.31 -5.00
N VAL A 44 2.49 -13.81 -5.95
CA VAL A 44 2.91 -12.41 -5.97
C VAL A 44 1.69 -11.49 -6.08
N ASN A 45 0.75 -11.79 -6.97
CA ASN A 45 -0.47 -11.01 -7.13
C ASN A 45 -1.33 -11.07 -5.87
N ASP A 46 -1.56 -12.28 -5.34
CA ASP A 46 -2.36 -12.50 -4.14
C ASP A 46 -1.77 -11.76 -2.93
N LEU A 47 -0.46 -11.81 -2.73
CA LEU A 47 0.22 -11.08 -1.65
C LEU A 47 0.16 -9.57 -1.86
N PHE A 48 0.33 -9.10 -3.10
CA PHE A 48 0.25 -7.66 -3.41
C PHE A 48 -1.14 -7.09 -3.08
N GLU A 49 -2.20 -7.80 -3.46
CA GLU A 49 -3.58 -7.42 -3.18
C GLU A 49 -3.92 -7.57 -1.69
N THR A 50 -3.57 -8.71 -1.07
CA THR A 50 -3.88 -9.02 0.33
C THR A 50 -3.32 -7.97 1.28
N TYR A 51 -2.10 -7.49 1.02
CA TYR A 51 -1.44 -6.50 1.87
C TYR A 51 -1.65 -5.06 1.40
N ASN A 52 -2.42 -4.85 0.33
CA ASN A 52 -2.57 -3.56 -0.35
C ASN A 52 -1.21 -2.85 -0.51
N ALA A 53 -0.24 -3.60 -1.02
CA ALA A 53 1.15 -3.18 -1.02
C ALA A 53 1.33 -1.97 -1.95
N THR A 54 2.02 -0.94 -1.46
CA THR A 54 2.45 0.18 -2.32
C THR A 54 3.63 -0.22 -3.20
N CYS A 55 4.47 -1.14 -2.71
CA CYS A 55 5.65 -1.61 -3.43
C CYS A 55 5.96 -3.07 -3.04
N PHE A 56 6.44 -3.85 -4.00
CA PHE A 56 6.88 -5.23 -3.78
C PHE A 56 8.26 -5.47 -4.41
N CYS A 57 9.26 -5.65 -3.57
CA CYS A 57 10.63 -5.97 -3.96
C CYS A 57 10.84 -7.48 -4.05
N LEU A 58 11.12 -8.00 -5.25
CA LEU A 58 11.33 -9.43 -5.48
C LEU A 58 12.80 -9.76 -5.77
N GLN A 59 13.33 -10.81 -5.13
CA GLN A 59 14.66 -11.36 -5.41
C GLN A 59 14.59 -12.78 -5.97
N GLU A 60 15.70 -13.24 -6.55
CA GLU A 60 15.82 -14.56 -7.21
C GLU A 60 14.68 -14.82 -8.21
N THR A 61 14.37 -13.82 -9.03
CA THR A 61 13.26 -13.90 -10.00
C THR A 61 13.51 -14.91 -11.12
N TYR A 62 14.78 -15.25 -11.37
CA TYR A 62 15.26 -16.10 -12.47
C TYR A 62 14.77 -15.65 -13.87
N LEU A 63 14.36 -14.39 -14.00
CA LEU A 63 14.01 -13.78 -15.28
C LEU A 63 15.29 -13.47 -16.07
N ASN A 64 15.18 -13.56 -17.40
CA ASN A 64 16.27 -13.24 -18.32
C ASN A 64 15.75 -12.44 -19.52
N ASN A 65 16.66 -11.99 -20.40
CA ASN A 65 16.33 -11.16 -21.56
C ASN A 65 15.45 -11.85 -22.60
N GLN A 66 15.30 -13.18 -22.53
CA GLN A 66 14.41 -13.96 -23.40
C GLN A 66 13.02 -14.16 -22.78
N THR A 67 12.87 -13.85 -21.50
CA THR A 67 11.58 -13.98 -20.81
C THR A 67 10.66 -12.87 -21.31
N GLN A 68 9.56 -13.26 -21.96
CA GLN A 68 8.53 -12.31 -22.38
C GLN A 68 7.97 -11.59 -21.15
N ASN A 69 7.58 -10.32 -21.30
CA ASN A 69 7.06 -9.51 -20.18
C ASN A 69 5.91 -10.25 -19.48
N PRO A 70 6.14 -10.80 -18.28
CA PRO A 70 5.16 -11.66 -17.61
C PRO A 70 3.97 -10.87 -17.05
N LEU A 71 4.12 -9.55 -16.91
CA LEU A 71 3.09 -8.65 -16.40
C LEU A 71 2.12 -8.19 -17.49
N ARG A 72 2.34 -8.56 -18.75
CA ARG A 72 1.60 -8.04 -19.91
C ARG A 72 0.22 -8.68 -20.10
N ARG A 73 -0.21 -9.57 -19.20
CA ARG A 73 -1.52 -10.27 -19.27
C ARG A 73 -2.67 -9.53 -18.56
N HIS A 74 -2.41 -8.38 -17.94
CA HIS A 74 -3.43 -7.46 -17.43
C HIS A 74 -3.46 -6.17 -18.25
#